data_AF-A0A3E0J9X3-F1
#
_entry.id   AF-A0A3E0J9X3-F1
#
_cell.length_a   1.000
_cell.length_b   1.000
_cell.length_c   1.000
_cell.angle_alpha   90.00
_cell.angle_beta   90.00
_cell.angle_gamma   90.00
#
_symmetry.space_group_name_H-M   'P 1'
#
loop_
_entity.id
_entity.type
_entity.pdbx_description
1 polymer ?
#
loop_
_entity_poly.entity_id
_entity_poly.type
_entity_poly.pdbx_seq_one_letter_code
_entity_poly.pdbx_strand_id
1 'polypeptide(L)'
;MGRAVLLFICSLIFTLVPSVHVHSWSEGPSDWEAFASQYRRLAADEKFDLAERLWNSKYAEMEQYIQTLPDHHKETWKHLHLYSSTDELEETRWEEGLLTFLEVTSSENPYPVIAEKLDLFSDRSVSSVPLEDIEEEWNLIRPVVMNYVDRAKVKEANQALHELSIIDSITGRENFSKKITELVKGKSQQDWNAFLSTAIFIGGAILVTLLYVGAINYRESSKNRHRMKSGHS
;
A
#
# COMPACT_ATOMS: atom_id res chain seq x y z
N MET A 1 2.95 58.79 -19.07
CA MET A 1 3.64 57.57 -19.56
C MET A 1 3.54 56.36 -18.62
N GLY A 2 3.16 56.50 -17.34
CA GLY A 2 3.01 55.35 -16.42
C GLY A 2 1.74 54.50 -16.58
N ARG A 3 0.71 54.99 -17.30
CA ARG A 3 -0.55 54.24 -17.51
C ARG A 3 -0.44 53.14 -18.58
N ALA A 4 0.44 53.30 -19.57
CA ALA A 4 0.67 52.30 -20.60
C ALA A 4 1.46 51.09 -20.07
N VAL A 5 2.36 51.32 -19.11
CA VAL A 5 3.16 50.26 -18.47
C VAL A 5 2.28 49.35 -17.59
N LEU A 6 1.28 49.92 -16.91
CA LEU A 6 0.32 49.17 -16.10
C LEU A 6 -0.55 48.24 -16.95
N LEU A 7 -0.99 48.69 -18.12
CA LEU A 7 -1.75 47.85 -19.06
C LEU A 7 -0.90 46.71 -19.64
N PHE A 8 0.39 46.95 -19.88
CA PHE A 8 1.31 45.91 -20.32
C PHE A 8 1.58 44.86 -19.23
N ILE A 9 1.68 45.25 -17.97
CA ILE A 9 1.87 44.32 -16.85
C ILE A 9 0.60 43.50 -16.60
N CYS A 10 -0.59 44.12 -16.64
CA CYS A 10 -1.85 43.40 -16.49
C CYS A 10 -2.12 42.46 -17.67
N SER A 11 -1.76 42.84 -18.91
CA SER A 11 -1.85 41.92 -20.05
C SER A 11 -0.84 40.78 -19.92
N LEU A 12 0.38 41.03 -19.42
CA LEU A 12 1.38 39.99 -19.21
C LEU A 12 0.89 38.94 -18.20
N ILE A 13 0.29 39.38 -17.08
CA ILE A 13 -0.25 38.49 -16.04
C ILE A 13 -1.42 37.66 -16.59
N PHE A 14 -2.33 38.26 -17.37
CA PHE A 14 -3.44 37.52 -17.97
C PHE A 14 -3.01 36.59 -19.12
N THR A 15 -1.92 36.89 -19.83
CA THR A 15 -1.34 35.96 -20.84
C THR A 15 -0.44 34.89 -20.23
N LEU A 16 0.11 35.09 -19.03
CA LEU A 16 0.86 34.08 -18.28
C LEU A 16 -0.03 33.14 -17.46
N VAL A 17 -1.34 33.42 -17.35
CA VAL A 17 -2.30 32.61 -16.58
C VAL A 17 -3.46 32.08 -17.46
N PRO A 18 -3.16 31.45 -18.62
CA PRO A 18 -4.03 30.34 -19.00
C PRO A 18 -3.27 29.21 -19.73
N SER A 19 -2.36 28.51 -19.03
CA SER A 19 -1.80 27.24 -19.56
C SER A 19 -1.40 26.20 -18.51
N VAL A 20 -1.59 26.42 -17.20
CA VAL A 20 -1.21 25.42 -16.17
C VAL A 20 -2.35 24.44 -15.84
N HIS A 21 -3.57 24.61 -16.38
CA HIS A 21 -4.72 23.76 -15.97
C HIS A 21 -5.52 23.11 -17.10
N VAL A 22 -5.02 23.03 -18.35
CA VAL A 22 -5.80 22.42 -19.45
C VAL A 22 -5.03 21.40 -20.31
N HIS A 23 -3.74 21.11 -20.10
CA HIS A 23 -3.06 20.04 -20.85
C HIS A 23 -2.04 19.26 -20.01
N SER A 24 -2.56 18.39 -19.13
CA SER A 24 -1.84 17.19 -18.68
C SER A 24 -2.78 15.99 -18.77
N TRP A 25 -3.10 15.58 -19.99
CA TRP A 25 -3.36 14.17 -20.27
C TRP A 25 -2.00 13.44 -20.28
N SER A 26 -1.45 13.23 -19.10
CA SER A 26 -0.41 12.23 -18.80
C SER A 26 -0.15 12.23 -17.29
N GLU A 27 -0.45 11.11 -16.64
CA GLU A 27 0.31 10.59 -15.49
C GLU A 27 0.48 11.56 -14.30
N GLY A 28 -0.61 11.86 -13.61
CA GLY A 28 -0.56 12.13 -12.17
C GLY A 28 -1.23 10.95 -11.46
N PRO A 29 -0.72 10.48 -10.30
CA PRO A 29 -1.50 9.56 -9.46
C PRO A 29 -2.83 10.24 -9.21
N SER A 30 -3.92 9.57 -9.60
CA SER A 30 -5.26 10.05 -9.32
C SER A 30 -5.36 10.24 -7.82
N ASP A 31 -5.70 11.46 -7.39
CA ASP A 31 -5.76 11.87 -5.99
C ASP A 31 -7.00 11.24 -5.31
N TRP A 32 -7.03 9.91 -5.33
CA TRP A 32 -8.07 9.07 -4.77
C TRP A 32 -8.11 9.18 -3.26
N GLU A 33 -6.98 9.51 -2.64
CA GLU A 33 -6.90 9.85 -1.22
C GLU A 33 -7.67 11.13 -0.90
N ALA A 34 -7.48 12.21 -1.67
CA ALA A 34 -8.28 13.43 -1.49
C ALA A 34 -9.77 13.19 -1.79
N PHE A 35 -10.10 12.39 -2.80
CA PHE A 35 -11.48 11.98 -3.06
C PHE A 35 -12.07 11.24 -1.85
N ALA A 36 -11.37 10.24 -1.33
CA ALA A 36 -11.86 9.45 -0.20
C ALA A 36 -12.00 10.28 1.08
N SER A 37 -11.04 11.16 1.36
CA SER A 37 -11.12 12.12 2.46
C SER A 37 -12.33 13.05 2.33
N GLN A 38 -12.57 13.59 1.14
CA GLN A 38 -13.72 14.47 0.87
C GLN A 38 -15.04 13.73 1.00
N TYR A 39 -15.13 12.51 0.46
CA TYR A 39 -16.31 11.67 0.57
C TYR A 39 -16.68 11.42 2.04
N ARG A 40 -15.71 10.95 2.85
CA ARG A 40 -15.94 10.70 4.29
C ARG A 40 -16.35 11.95 5.06
N ARG A 41 -15.79 13.13 4.73
CA ARG A 41 -16.21 14.39 5.35
C ARG A 41 -17.65 14.76 5.01
N LEU A 42 -18.07 14.57 3.76
CA LEU A 42 -19.44 14.84 3.34
C LEU A 42 -20.43 13.88 4.00
N ALA A 43 -20.08 12.60 4.09
CA ALA A 43 -20.88 11.60 4.81
C ALA A 43 -20.97 11.91 6.32
N ALA A 44 -19.86 12.26 6.96
CA ALA A 44 -19.83 12.62 8.38
C ALA A 44 -20.61 13.91 8.70
N ASP A 45 -20.67 14.84 7.75
CA ASP A 45 -21.47 16.07 7.84
C ASP A 45 -22.95 15.85 7.49
N GLU A 46 -23.39 14.61 7.25
CA GLU A 46 -24.76 14.25 6.80
C GLU A 46 -25.16 14.91 5.46
N LYS A 47 -24.18 15.33 4.64
CA LYS A 47 -24.38 15.97 3.33
C LYS A 47 -24.45 14.91 2.22
N PHE A 48 -25.39 13.96 2.36
CA PHE A 48 -25.49 12.79 1.48
C PHE A 48 -25.69 13.17 0.00
N ASP A 49 -26.53 14.16 -0.31
CA ASP A 49 -26.70 14.66 -1.70
C ASP A 49 -25.39 15.13 -2.34
N LEU A 50 -24.47 15.70 -1.56
CA LEU A 50 -23.18 16.17 -2.06
C LEU A 50 -22.19 15.01 -2.18
N ALA A 51 -22.23 14.05 -1.25
CA ALA A 51 -21.44 12.83 -1.31
C ALA A 51 -21.81 12.01 -2.55
N GLU A 52 -23.10 11.82 -2.81
CA GLU A 52 -23.62 11.10 -3.98
C GLU A 52 -23.21 11.80 -5.30
N ARG A 53 -23.31 13.12 -5.36
CA ARG A 53 -22.84 13.89 -6.53
C ARG A 53 -21.34 13.75 -6.74
N LEU A 54 -20.55 13.77 -5.67
CA LEU A 54 -19.11 13.57 -5.72
C LEU A 54 -18.78 12.17 -6.26
N TRP A 55 -19.44 11.14 -5.72
CA TRP A 55 -19.34 9.76 -6.17
C TRP A 55 -19.64 9.61 -7.67
N ASN A 56 -20.83 10.05 -8.07
CA ASN A 56 -21.30 9.97 -9.47
C ASN A 56 -20.39 10.75 -10.44
N SER A 57 -19.81 11.88 -10.00
CA SER A 57 -18.88 12.65 -10.83
C SER A 57 -17.57 11.93 -11.10
N LYS A 58 -17.14 11.05 -10.18
CA LYS A 58 -15.86 10.33 -10.24
C LYS A 58 -15.99 8.88 -10.70
N TYR A 59 -17.20 8.33 -10.74
CA TYR A 59 -17.45 6.93 -11.05
C TYR A 59 -16.82 6.48 -12.38
N ALA A 60 -17.00 7.24 -13.46
CA ALA A 60 -16.42 6.91 -14.76
C ALA A 60 -14.88 6.93 -14.74
N GLU A 61 -14.27 7.86 -13.99
CA GLU A 61 -12.82 7.91 -13.79
C GLU A 61 -12.32 6.70 -12.98
N MET A 62 -13.09 6.26 -11.97
CA MET A 62 -12.79 5.06 -11.17
C MET A 62 -12.78 3.81 -12.05
N GLU A 63 -13.82 3.61 -12.85
CA GLU A 63 -13.91 2.46 -13.77
C GLU A 63 -12.73 2.40 -14.72
N GLN A 64 -12.33 3.54 -15.30
CA GLN A 64 -11.16 3.63 -16.16
C GLN A 64 -9.87 3.31 -15.41
N TYR A 65 -9.70 3.85 -14.20
CA TYR A 65 -8.55 3.57 -13.35
C TYR A 65 -8.41 2.07 -13.04
N ILE A 66 -9.50 1.38 -12.70
CA ILE A 66 -9.49 -0.06 -12.42
C ILE A 66 -9.03 -0.87 -13.63
N GLN A 67 -9.37 -0.44 -14.86
CA GLN A 67 -8.90 -1.13 -16.05
C GLN A 67 -7.37 -1.08 -16.23
N THR A 68 -6.71 -0.09 -15.62
CA THR A 68 -5.24 0.03 -15.62
C THR A 68 -4.55 -0.85 -14.59
N LEU A 69 -5.29 -1.34 -13.58
CA LEU A 69 -4.73 -2.16 -12.51
C LEU A 69 -4.44 -3.60 -12.96
N PRO A 70 -3.54 -4.32 -12.26
CA PRO A 70 -3.36 -5.76 -12.42
C PRO A 70 -4.64 -6.59 -12.21
N ASP A 71 -4.72 -7.77 -12.83
CA ASP A 71 -5.92 -8.63 -12.81
C ASP A 71 -6.41 -8.99 -11.39
N HIS A 72 -5.51 -9.23 -10.43
CA HIS A 72 -5.88 -9.54 -9.05
C HIS A 72 -6.60 -8.37 -8.35
N HIS A 73 -6.26 -7.13 -8.69
CA HIS A 73 -6.98 -5.95 -8.20
C HIS A 73 -8.34 -5.78 -8.89
N LYS A 74 -8.45 -6.11 -10.18
CA LYS A 74 -9.74 -6.12 -10.89
C LYS A 74 -10.71 -7.16 -10.32
N GLU A 75 -10.21 -8.34 -9.95
CA GLU A 75 -11.00 -9.36 -9.25
C GLU A 75 -11.49 -8.87 -7.90
N THR A 76 -10.63 -8.19 -7.14
CA THR A 76 -11.00 -7.57 -5.86
C THR A 76 -12.07 -6.50 -6.04
N TRP A 77 -11.92 -5.64 -7.05
CA TRP A 77 -12.95 -4.65 -7.40
C TRP A 77 -14.29 -5.30 -7.70
N LYS A 78 -14.32 -6.35 -8.53
CA LYS A 78 -15.56 -7.08 -8.84
C LYS A 78 -16.20 -7.67 -7.58
N HIS A 79 -15.39 -8.23 -6.68
CA HIS A 79 -15.86 -8.79 -5.44
C HIS A 79 -16.47 -7.72 -4.53
N LEU A 80 -15.86 -6.53 -4.45
CA LEU A 80 -16.41 -5.41 -3.68
C LEU A 80 -17.68 -4.86 -4.35
N HIS A 81 -17.68 -4.66 -5.67
CA HIS A 81 -18.81 -4.14 -6.44
C HIS A 81 -20.06 -5.03 -6.38
N LEU A 82 -19.91 -6.35 -6.28
CA LEU A 82 -21.03 -7.30 -6.23
C LEU A 82 -21.96 -7.09 -5.01
N TYR A 83 -21.45 -6.55 -3.90
CA TYR A 83 -22.23 -6.28 -2.68
C TYR A 83 -23.09 -5.01 -2.76
N SER A 84 -23.06 -4.25 -3.86
CA SER A 84 -23.81 -2.99 -4.02
C SER A 84 -25.31 -3.12 -4.27
N SER A 85 -25.87 -4.34 -4.32
CA SER A 85 -27.13 -4.58 -5.04
C SER A 85 -28.35 -5.00 -4.21
N THR A 86 -28.32 -4.94 -2.86
CA THR A 86 -29.42 -5.54 -2.07
C THR A 86 -30.07 -4.76 -0.92
N ASP A 87 -29.54 -3.68 -0.34
CA ASP A 87 -30.28 -2.91 0.69
C ASP A 87 -29.72 -1.49 0.94
N GLU A 88 -30.59 -0.48 1.16
CA GLU A 88 -30.22 0.96 1.39
C GLU A 88 -29.35 1.18 2.65
N LEU A 89 -29.48 0.32 3.68
CA LEU A 89 -28.63 0.40 4.89
C LEU A 89 -27.22 -0.14 4.68
N GLU A 90 -27.00 -0.97 3.65
CA GLU A 90 -25.67 -1.48 3.27
C GLU A 90 -24.90 -0.49 2.37
N GLU A 91 -25.59 0.51 1.82
CA GLU A 91 -25.07 1.42 0.79
C GLU A 91 -23.89 2.26 1.30
N THR A 92 -23.97 2.81 2.52
CA THR A 92 -22.89 3.63 3.10
C THR A 92 -21.66 2.82 3.52
N ARG A 93 -21.87 1.55 3.89
CA ARG A 93 -20.81 0.66 4.40
C ARG A 93 -20.01 0.03 3.26
N TRP A 94 -20.68 -0.30 2.16
CA TRP A 94 -20.05 -0.77 0.93
C TRP A 94 -19.05 0.25 0.34
N GLU A 95 -19.41 1.53 0.39
CA GLU A 95 -18.57 2.63 -0.09
C GLU A 95 -17.23 2.65 0.64
N GLU A 96 -17.19 2.38 1.95
CA GLU A 96 -15.94 2.39 2.73
C GLU A 96 -14.94 1.31 2.26
N GLY A 97 -15.43 0.15 1.82
CA GLY A 97 -14.60 -0.90 1.23
C GLY A 97 -13.99 -0.46 -0.10
N LEU A 98 -14.77 0.23 -0.95
CA LEU A 98 -14.29 0.79 -2.21
C LEU A 98 -13.32 1.96 -2.02
N LEU A 99 -13.59 2.85 -1.07
CA LEU A 99 -12.71 3.97 -0.74
C LEU A 99 -11.37 3.43 -0.23
N THR A 100 -11.39 2.42 0.65
CA THR A 100 -10.18 1.75 1.12
C THR A 100 -9.42 1.07 -0.03
N PHE A 101 -10.11 0.43 -0.97
CA PHE A 101 -9.48 -0.14 -2.17
C PHE A 101 -8.78 0.94 -3.01
N LEU A 102 -9.44 2.07 -3.26
CA LEU A 102 -8.89 3.18 -4.04
C LEU A 102 -7.68 3.82 -3.34
N GLU A 103 -7.76 4.08 -2.04
CA GLU A 103 -6.63 4.61 -1.23
C GLU A 103 -5.41 3.70 -1.30
N VAL A 104 -5.61 2.39 -1.15
CA VAL A 104 -4.52 1.42 -1.15
C VAL A 104 -3.91 1.25 -2.54
N THR A 105 -4.73 1.15 -3.59
CA THR A 105 -4.23 0.90 -4.96
C THR A 105 -3.59 2.14 -5.59
N SER A 106 -3.97 3.33 -5.14
CA SER A 106 -3.45 4.61 -5.64
C SER A 106 -2.18 5.10 -4.92
N SER A 107 -1.90 4.57 -3.73
CA SER A 107 -0.72 4.90 -2.96
C SER A 107 0.57 4.42 -3.65
N GLU A 108 1.59 5.28 -3.66
CA GLU A 108 2.95 4.91 -4.08
C GLU A 108 3.52 3.76 -3.25
N ASN A 109 3.09 3.64 -1.99
CA ASN A 109 3.43 2.53 -1.10
C ASN A 109 2.18 2.00 -0.38
N PRO A 110 1.58 0.89 -0.84
CA PRO A 110 0.35 0.36 -0.27
C PRO A 110 0.53 -0.25 1.14
N TYR A 111 1.74 -0.68 1.52
CA TYR A 111 1.95 -1.41 2.77
C TYR A 111 1.73 -0.57 4.03
N PRO A 112 2.28 0.66 4.15
CA PRO A 112 1.98 1.54 5.27
C PRO A 112 0.49 1.84 5.43
N VAL A 113 -0.23 2.07 4.33
CA VAL A 113 -1.67 2.38 4.35
C VAL A 113 -2.47 1.19 4.89
N ILE A 114 -2.15 -0.02 4.44
CA ILE A 114 -2.77 -1.25 4.94
C ILE A 114 -2.41 -1.51 6.40
N ALA A 115 -1.15 -1.28 6.77
CA ALA A 115 -0.68 -1.46 8.15
C ALA A 115 -1.42 -0.54 9.12
N GLU A 116 -1.54 0.74 8.79
CA GLU A 116 -2.28 1.71 9.59
C GLU A 116 -3.75 1.32 9.74
N LYS A 117 -4.42 0.93 8.65
CA LYS A 117 -5.83 0.47 8.72
C LYS A 117 -5.98 -0.79 9.58
N LEU A 118 -5.07 -1.75 9.46
CA LEU A 118 -5.11 -2.98 10.27
C LEU A 118 -4.79 -2.73 11.75
N ASP A 119 -3.90 -1.80 12.06
CA ASP A 119 -3.59 -1.43 13.44
C ASP A 119 -4.80 -0.72 14.09
N LEU A 120 -5.41 0.24 13.39
CA LEU A 120 -6.66 0.89 13.84
C LEU A 120 -7.79 -0.12 14.05
N PHE A 121 -7.94 -1.07 13.12
CA PHE A 121 -8.93 -2.13 13.23
C PHE A 121 -8.65 -3.07 14.41
N SER A 122 -7.38 -3.40 14.65
CA SER A 122 -6.96 -4.24 15.78
C SER A 122 -7.32 -3.59 17.12
N ASP A 123 -6.99 -2.30 17.30
CA ASP A 123 -7.31 -1.56 18.52
C ASP A 123 -8.83 -1.46 18.75
N ARG A 124 -9.58 -1.27 17.68
CA ARG A 124 -11.05 -1.22 17.72
C ARG A 124 -11.65 -2.57 18.09
N SER A 125 -11.09 -3.68 17.62
CA SER A 125 -11.63 -5.03 17.84
C SER A 125 -11.63 -5.46 19.32
N VAL A 126 -10.69 -4.95 20.11
CA VAL A 126 -10.57 -5.19 21.56
C VAL A 126 -11.44 -4.23 22.39
N SER A 127 -11.96 -3.17 21.75
CA SER A 127 -12.84 -2.19 22.40
C SER A 127 -14.26 -2.76 22.61
N SER A 128 -15.13 -2.01 23.28
CA SER A 128 -16.54 -2.37 23.54
C SER A 128 -17.44 -2.29 22.29
N VAL A 129 -16.88 -2.54 21.12
CA VAL A 129 -17.56 -2.49 19.82
C VAL A 129 -18.32 -3.81 19.61
N PRO A 130 -19.59 -3.78 19.17
CA PRO A 130 -20.34 -4.99 18.82
C PRO A 130 -19.56 -5.90 17.88
N LEU A 131 -19.70 -7.21 18.04
CA LEU A 131 -18.99 -8.18 17.19
C LEU A 131 -19.43 -8.07 15.74
N GLU A 132 -20.71 -7.78 15.51
CA GLU A 132 -21.31 -7.58 14.19
C GLU A 132 -20.58 -6.47 13.42
N ASP A 133 -20.32 -5.34 14.06
CA ASP A 133 -19.59 -4.22 13.45
C ASP A 133 -18.14 -4.61 13.09
N ILE A 134 -17.50 -5.47 13.90
CA ILE A 134 -16.14 -5.98 13.64
C ILE A 134 -16.13 -6.93 12.45
N GLU A 135 -17.11 -7.84 12.38
CA GLU A 135 -17.23 -8.80 11.28
C GLU A 135 -17.48 -8.11 9.95
N GLU A 136 -18.36 -7.12 9.95
CA GLU A 136 -18.67 -6.31 8.77
C GLU A 136 -17.45 -5.52 8.29
N GLU A 137 -16.79 -4.78 9.19
CA GLU A 137 -15.60 -4.00 8.85
C GLU A 137 -14.46 -4.91 8.33
N TRP A 138 -14.28 -6.09 8.95
CA TRP A 138 -13.33 -7.09 8.43
C TRP A 138 -13.70 -7.58 7.03
N ASN A 139 -14.98 -7.85 6.77
CA ASN A 139 -15.43 -8.34 5.46
C ASN A 139 -15.21 -7.29 4.35
N LEU A 140 -15.23 -6.01 4.68
CA LEU A 140 -14.93 -4.91 3.74
C LEU A 140 -13.44 -4.79 3.44
N ILE A 141 -12.58 -4.89 4.46
CA ILE A 141 -11.14 -4.65 4.32
C ILE A 141 -10.40 -5.92 3.84
N ARG A 142 -10.88 -7.12 4.21
CA ARG A 142 -10.26 -8.42 3.91
C ARG A 142 -9.92 -8.63 2.43
N PRO A 143 -10.81 -8.35 1.45
CA PRO A 143 -10.51 -8.53 0.04
C PRO A 143 -9.31 -7.69 -0.41
N VAL A 144 -9.17 -6.47 0.12
CA VAL A 144 -8.03 -5.58 -0.17
C VAL A 144 -6.76 -6.16 0.44
N VAL A 145 -6.81 -6.57 1.71
CA VAL A 145 -5.66 -7.15 2.45
C VAL A 145 -5.12 -8.41 1.77
N MET A 146 -5.98 -9.26 1.22
CA MET A 146 -5.59 -10.49 0.51
C MET A 146 -4.71 -10.28 -0.73
N ASN A 147 -4.64 -9.06 -1.27
CA ASN A 147 -3.74 -8.72 -2.37
C ASN A 147 -2.30 -8.47 -1.93
N TYR A 148 -2.09 -8.12 -0.66
CA TYR A 148 -0.79 -7.62 -0.18
C TYR A 148 -0.17 -8.48 0.92
N VAL A 149 -1.00 -9.25 1.64
CA VAL A 149 -0.58 -10.11 2.75
C VAL A 149 -0.74 -11.59 2.37
N ASP A 150 0.03 -12.45 3.03
CA ASP A 150 -0.08 -13.90 2.88
C ASP A 150 -1.50 -14.39 3.17
N ARG A 151 -2.12 -15.01 2.16
CA ARG A 151 -3.48 -15.57 2.24
C ARG A 151 -3.63 -16.60 3.34
N ALA A 152 -2.58 -17.33 3.71
CA ALA A 152 -2.62 -18.27 4.82
C ALA A 152 -2.87 -17.55 6.15
N LYS A 153 -2.16 -16.44 6.40
CA LYS A 153 -2.34 -15.63 7.60
C LYS A 153 -3.71 -14.94 7.64
N VAL A 154 -4.20 -14.47 6.50
CA VAL A 154 -5.56 -13.90 6.42
C VAL A 154 -6.62 -14.96 6.75
N LYS A 155 -6.43 -16.22 6.33
CA LYS A 155 -7.32 -17.33 6.72
C LYS A 155 -7.28 -17.62 8.22
N GLU A 156 -6.11 -17.57 8.86
CA GLU A 156 -5.99 -17.72 10.31
C GLU A 156 -6.76 -16.61 11.06
N ALA A 157 -6.63 -15.36 10.62
CA ALA A 157 -7.40 -14.25 11.19
C ALA A 157 -8.91 -14.44 11.00
N ASN A 158 -9.34 -14.91 9.82
CA ASN A 158 -10.75 -15.19 9.54
C ASN A 158 -11.29 -16.36 10.38
N GLN A 159 -10.45 -17.36 10.68
CA GLN A 159 -10.82 -18.44 11.60
C GLN A 159 -10.97 -17.92 13.03
N ALA A 160 -10.05 -17.08 13.50
CA ALA A 160 -10.15 -16.48 14.83
C ALA A 160 -11.42 -15.61 14.99
N LEU A 161 -11.81 -14.89 13.92
CA LEU A 161 -13.08 -14.16 13.90
C LEU A 161 -14.29 -15.10 13.96
N HIS A 162 -14.25 -16.22 13.22
CA HIS A 162 -15.34 -17.20 13.26
C HIS A 162 -15.45 -17.90 14.63
N GLU A 163 -14.33 -18.15 15.30
CA GLU A 163 -14.33 -18.67 16.67
C GLU A 163 -14.97 -17.66 17.63
N LEU A 164 -14.70 -16.37 17.42
CA LEU A 164 -15.30 -15.27 18.19
C LEU A 164 -16.81 -15.13 17.92
N SER A 165 -17.27 -15.41 16.70
CA SER A 165 -18.69 -15.40 16.33
C SER A 165 -19.53 -16.46 17.06
N ILE A 166 -18.88 -17.52 17.56
CA ILE A 166 -19.53 -18.59 18.34
C ILE A 166 -19.59 -18.19 19.82
N ILE A 167 -18.51 -17.64 20.35
CA ILE A 167 -18.40 -17.19 21.75
C ILE A 167 -17.68 -15.85 21.80
N ASP A 168 -18.45 -14.76 21.94
CA ASP A 168 -17.88 -13.43 22.16
C ASP A 168 -17.26 -13.35 23.55
N SER A 169 -15.92 -13.41 23.59
CA SER A 169 -15.14 -13.37 24.81
C SER A 169 -13.96 -12.41 24.66
N ILE A 170 -13.56 -11.79 25.77
CA ILE A 170 -12.40 -10.88 25.81
C ILE A 170 -11.14 -11.57 25.28
N THR A 171 -10.90 -12.82 25.70
CA THR A 171 -9.76 -13.62 25.22
C THR A 171 -9.85 -13.93 23.72
N GLY A 172 -11.06 -14.15 23.19
CA GLY A 172 -11.28 -14.31 21.75
C GLY A 172 -10.96 -13.04 20.97
N ARG A 173 -11.40 -11.87 21.47
CA ARG A 173 -11.09 -10.56 20.88
C ARG A 173 -9.60 -10.25 20.86
N GLU A 174 -8.91 -10.52 21.97
CA GLU A 174 -7.44 -10.40 22.04
C GLU A 174 -6.72 -11.33 21.07
N ASN A 175 -7.19 -12.57 20.91
CA ASN A 175 -6.63 -13.53 19.95
C ASN A 175 -6.83 -13.06 18.50
N PHE A 176 -8.02 -12.58 18.16
CA PHE A 176 -8.31 -12.01 16.85
C PHE A 176 -7.46 -10.78 16.56
N SER A 177 -7.42 -9.81 17.48
CA SER A 177 -6.55 -8.63 17.41
C SER A 177 -5.09 -8.98 17.19
N LYS A 178 -4.57 -9.97 17.93
CA LYS A 178 -3.19 -10.46 17.74
C LYS A 178 -2.97 -11.00 16.33
N LYS A 179 -3.93 -11.78 15.79
CA LYS A 179 -3.85 -12.30 14.43
C LYS A 179 -3.86 -11.21 13.38
N ILE A 180 -4.62 -10.13 13.59
CA ILE A 180 -4.60 -8.94 12.73
C ILE A 180 -3.22 -8.27 12.77
N THR A 181 -2.64 -8.04 13.95
CA THR A 181 -1.31 -7.40 14.06
C THR A 181 -0.18 -8.28 13.48
N GLU A 182 -0.33 -9.61 13.49
CA GLU A 182 0.60 -10.53 12.80
C GLU A 182 0.61 -10.38 11.27
N LEU A 183 -0.49 -9.88 10.67
CA LEU A 183 -0.57 -9.55 9.24
C LEU A 183 0.38 -8.39 8.90
N VAL A 184 0.48 -7.40 9.79
CA VAL A 184 1.30 -6.20 9.61
C VAL A 184 2.79 -6.50 9.79
N LYS A 185 3.14 -7.32 10.80
CA LYS A 185 4.54 -7.63 11.16
C LYS A 185 5.25 -8.57 10.19
N GLY A 186 4.52 -9.20 9.25
CA GLY A 186 5.06 -10.25 8.40
C GLY A 186 6.06 -9.81 7.33
N LYS A 187 6.03 -8.55 6.87
CA LYS A 187 6.78 -8.13 5.68
C LYS A 187 8.10 -7.44 5.95
N SER A 188 8.19 -6.63 7.01
CA SER A 188 9.45 -5.96 7.37
C SER A 188 10.58 -6.99 7.56
N GLN A 189 10.30 -8.11 8.23
CA GLN A 189 11.32 -9.10 8.56
C GLN A 189 11.74 -9.97 7.37
N GLN A 190 10.87 -10.16 6.38
CA GLN A 190 11.16 -10.97 5.20
C GLN A 190 12.02 -10.19 4.19
N ASP A 191 11.80 -8.88 4.04
CA ASP A 191 12.62 -8.02 3.19
C ASP A 191 14.03 -7.82 3.77
N TRP A 192 14.16 -7.68 5.10
CA TRP A 192 15.46 -7.65 5.77
C TRP A 192 16.24 -8.96 5.60
N ASN A 193 15.58 -10.12 5.66
CA ASN A 193 16.22 -11.41 5.44
C ASN A 193 16.66 -11.60 3.99
N ALA A 194 15.86 -11.17 3.02
CA ALA A 194 16.22 -11.23 1.60
C ALA A 194 17.41 -10.31 1.29
N PHE A 195 17.42 -9.09 1.83
CA PHE A 195 18.54 -8.17 1.70
C PHE A 195 19.81 -8.71 2.36
N LEU A 196 19.71 -9.23 3.58
CA LEU A 196 20.85 -9.77 4.32
C LEU A 196 21.43 -11.02 3.64
N SER A 197 20.59 -11.92 3.11
CA SER A 197 21.06 -13.11 2.39
C SER A 197 21.78 -12.72 1.10
N THR A 198 21.25 -11.74 0.37
CA THR A 198 21.87 -11.21 -0.86
C THR A 198 23.21 -10.53 -0.55
N ALA A 199 23.27 -9.74 0.52
CA ALA A 199 24.50 -9.09 0.98
C ALA A 199 25.57 -10.11 1.42
N ILE A 200 25.17 -11.19 2.12
CA ILE A 200 26.08 -12.27 2.49
C ILE A 200 26.59 -13.02 1.25
N PHE A 201 25.73 -13.26 0.25
CA PHE A 201 26.12 -13.97 -0.97
C PHE A 201 27.12 -13.15 -1.81
N ILE A 202 26.84 -11.87 -2.02
CA ILE A 202 27.72 -10.95 -2.76
C ILE A 202 29.02 -10.72 -1.99
N GLY A 203 28.92 -10.42 -0.69
CA GLY A 203 30.09 -10.21 0.18
C GLY A 203 30.96 -11.46 0.29
N GLY A 204 30.34 -12.65 0.38
CA GLY A 204 31.03 -13.94 0.40
C GLY A 204 31.75 -14.23 -0.92
N ALA A 205 31.13 -13.97 -2.07
CA ALA A 205 31.75 -14.14 -3.37
C ALA A 205 32.99 -13.23 -3.55
N ILE A 206 32.91 -11.98 -3.11
CA ILE A 206 34.04 -11.03 -3.15
C ILE A 206 35.18 -11.54 -2.26
N LEU A 207 34.89 -11.96 -1.02
CA LEU A 207 35.89 -12.47 -0.09
C LEU A 207 36.61 -13.71 -0.62
N VAL A 208 35.87 -14.67 -1.18
CA VAL A 208 36.44 -15.88 -1.80
C VAL A 208 37.33 -15.51 -2.98
N THR A 209 36.90 -14.56 -3.81
CA THR A 209 37.68 -14.10 -4.97
C THR A 209 38.98 -13.42 -4.54
N LEU A 210 38.92 -12.55 -3.52
CA LEU A 210 40.11 -11.88 -2.98
C LEU A 210 41.07 -12.87 -2.30
N LEU A 211 40.57 -13.85 -1.56
CA LEU A 211 41.37 -14.92 -0.96
C LEU A 211 42.04 -15.77 -2.04
N TYR A 212 41.32 -16.12 -3.11
CA TYR A 212 41.84 -16.91 -4.21
C TYR A 212 42.97 -16.17 -4.97
N VAL A 213 42.74 -14.91 -5.33
CA VAL A 213 43.75 -14.06 -6.00
C VAL A 213 44.95 -13.82 -5.07
N GLY A 214 44.71 -13.58 -3.78
CA GLY A 214 45.76 -13.43 -2.77
C GLY A 214 46.63 -14.68 -2.61
N ALA A 215 46.00 -15.87 -2.57
CA ALA A 215 46.71 -17.14 -2.48
C ALA A 215 47.55 -17.44 -3.73
N ILE A 216 47.04 -17.12 -4.93
CA ILE A 216 47.79 -17.25 -6.18
C ILE A 216 48.99 -16.31 -6.19
N ASN A 217 48.79 -15.02 -5.89
CA ASN A 217 49.86 -14.02 -5.88
C ASN A 217 50.93 -14.33 -4.81
N TYR A 218 50.53 -14.87 -3.65
CA TYR A 218 51.49 -15.31 -2.64
C TYR A 218 52.33 -16.50 -3.12
N ARG A 219 51.70 -17.45 -3.81
CA ARG A 219 52.39 -18.63 -4.37
C ARG A 219 53.34 -18.27 -5.52
N GLU A 220 53.01 -17.28 -6.34
CA GLU A 220 53.89 -16.74 -7.39
C GLU A 220 55.05 -15.91 -6.82
N SER A 221 54.78 -15.06 -5.81
CA SER A 221 55.81 -14.28 -5.11
C SER A 221 56.81 -15.18 -4.36
N SER A 222 56.33 -16.26 -3.75
CA SER A 222 57.17 -17.30 -3.13
C SER A 222 58.08 -18.00 -4.16
N LYS A 223 57.56 -18.35 -5.35
CA LYS A 223 58.35 -18.97 -6.43
C LYS A 223 59.45 -18.05 -6.97
N ASN A 224 59.17 -16.75 -7.12
CA ASN A 224 60.15 -15.80 -7.62
C ASN A 224 61.27 -15.48 -6.62
N ARG A 225 61.00 -15.57 -5.30
CA ARG A 225 62.03 -15.43 -4.25
C ARG A 225 63.09 -16.53 -4.29
N HIS A 226 62.72 -17.76 -4.67
CA HIS A 226 63.70 -18.85 -4.77
C HIS A 226 64.55 -18.79 -6.04
N ARG A 227 64.05 -18.21 -7.14
CA ARG A 227 64.82 -18.03 -8.38
C ARG A 227 65.86 -16.91 -8.32
N MET A 228 65.64 -15.85 -7.53
CA MET A 228 66.64 -14.78 -7.36
C MET A 228 67.83 -15.19 -6.48
N LYS A 229 67.70 -16.23 -5.65
CA LYS A 229 68.76 -16.66 -4.72
C LYS A 229 69.72 -17.71 -5.33
N SER A 230 69.38 -18.32 -6.46
CA SER A 230 70.19 -19.36 -7.12
C SER A 230 70.99 -18.85 -8.33
N GLY A 231 71.04 -17.53 -8.57
CA GLY A 231 71.74 -16.91 -9.70
C GLY A 231 73.14 -16.34 -9.39
N HIS A 232 73.66 -16.59 -8.19
CA HIS A 232 75.03 -16.21 -7.82
C HIS A 232 75.72 -17.38 -7.11
N SER A 233 76.25 -18.29 -7.91
CA SER A 233 77.49 -19.04 -7.67
C SER A 233 77.97 -19.65 -8.96
#